data_AF-A0A0B7MG96-F1
#
_entry.id   AF-A0A0B7MG96-F1
#
_cell.length_a   1.000
_cell.length_b   1.000
_cell.length_c   1.000
_cell.angle_alpha   90.00
_cell.angle_beta   90.00
_cell.angle_gamma   90.00
#
_symmetry.space_group_name_H-M   'P 1'
#
loop_
_entity.id
_entity.type
_entity.pdbx_description
1 polymer ?
#
loop_
_entity_poly.entity_id
_entity_poly.type
_entity_poly.pdbx_seq_one_letter_code
_entity_poly.pdbx_strand_id
1 'polypeptide(L)'
;MTRDKLDDYLHRFVRGEVTNEEVYNDWGHGCAILPDAPPAECFDFIAITGPQRHKAEDLGYFAVPYGDMMLSGSFGLVAAVKEYQ
;
A
#
# COMPACT_ATOMS: atom_id res chain seq x y z
N MET A 1 -3.55 -12.40 8.47
CA MET A 1 -4.11 -11.09 8.10
C MET A 1 -5.53 -11.26 7.58
N THR A 2 -6.51 -10.70 8.27
CA THR A 2 -7.91 -10.58 7.80
C THR A 2 -8.12 -9.24 7.09
N ARG A 3 -9.23 -9.08 6.37
CA ARG A 3 -9.59 -7.82 5.69
C ARG A 3 -9.71 -6.66 6.67
N ASP A 4 -10.42 -6.86 7.79
CA ASP A 4 -10.59 -5.80 8.80
C ASP A 4 -9.29 -5.42 9.51
N LYS A 5 -8.39 -6.39 9.71
CA LYS A 5 -7.07 -6.09 10.29
C LYS A 5 -6.19 -5.31 9.31
N LEU A 6 -6.29 -5.62 8.02
CA LEU A 6 -5.61 -4.84 6.98
C LEU A 6 -6.17 -3.41 6.92
N ASP A 7 -7.49 -3.25 7.01
CA ASP A 7 -8.15 -1.95 7.05
C ASP A 7 -7.67 -1.10 8.25
N ASP A 8 -7.64 -1.68 9.44
CA ASP A 8 -7.09 -1.04 10.65
C ASP A 8 -5.62 -0.63 10.45
N TYR A 9 -4.79 -1.53 9.90
CA TYR A 9 -3.39 -1.24 9.62
C TYR A 9 -3.22 -0.07 8.66
N LEU A 10 -4.00 0.00 7.58
CA LEU A 10 -3.89 1.11 6.62
C LEU A 10 -4.23 2.45 7.29
N HIS A 11 -5.31 2.50 8.07
CA HIS A 11 -5.73 3.71 8.80
C HIS A 11 -4.70 4.17 9.84
N ARG A 12 -4.11 3.24 10.59
CA ARG A 12 -3.10 3.55 11.61
C ARG A 12 -1.74 3.85 10.99
N PHE A 13 -1.40 3.20 9.88
CA PHE A 13 -0.11 3.37 9.21
C PHE A 13 0.09 4.79 8.69
N VAL A 14 -0.93 5.37 8.04
CA VAL A 14 -0.86 6.77 7.56
C VAL A 14 -0.77 7.79 8.71
N ARG A 15 -1.12 7.40 9.94
CA ARG A 15 -0.94 8.21 11.16
C ARG A 15 0.40 7.94 11.88
N GLY A 16 1.20 7.00 11.38
CA GLY A 16 2.44 6.59 12.02
C GLY A 16 2.27 5.71 13.27
N GLU A 17 1.11 5.06 13.42
CA GLU A 17 0.72 4.31 14.63
C GLU A 17 0.92 2.78 14.50
N VAL A 18 1.38 2.31 13.34
CA VAL A 18 1.71 0.90 13.11
C VAL A 18 3.20 0.68 13.29
N THR A 19 3.56 -0.23 14.19
CA THR A 19 4.97 -0.52 14.48
C THR A 19 5.53 -1.63 13.60
N ASN A 20 6.86 -1.62 13.41
CA ASN A 20 7.55 -2.72 12.72
C ASN A 20 7.31 -4.08 13.39
N GLU A 21 7.37 -4.12 14.73
CA GLU A 21 7.20 -5.35 15.52
C GLU A 21 5.78 -5.94 15.36
N GLU A 22 4.75 -5.11 15.40
CA GLU A 22 3.36 -5.53 15.19
C GLU A 22 3.16 -6.20 13.83
N VAL A 23 3.68 -5.61 12.75
CA VAL A 23 3.58 -6.17 11.40
C VAL A 23 4.40 -7.46 11.28
N TYR A 24 5.58 -7.51 11.89
CA TYR A 24 6.45 -8.68 11.85
C TYR A 24 5.84 -9.87 12.61
N ASN A 25 5.28 -9.64 13.80
CA ASN A 25 4.59 -10.66 14.60
C ASN A 25 3.36 -11.25 13.89
N ASP A 26 2.81 -10.51 12.92
CA ASP A 26 1.74 -10.93 12.03
C ASP A 26 2.20 -11.69 10.78
N TRP A 27 3.48 -12.08 10.72
CA TRP A 27 4.13 -12.72 9.57
C TRP A 27 4.22 -11.81 8.32
N GLY A 28 4.22 -10.49 8.52
CA GLY A 28 4.52 -9.51 7.48
C GLY A 28 6.02 -9.25 7.29
N HIS A 29 6.36 -8.33 6.39
CA HIS A 29 7.74 -7.94 6.10
C HIS A 29 8.26 -6.75 6.94
N GLY A 30 7.46 -6.27 7.89
CA GLY A 30 7.76 -5.09 8.70
C GLY A 30 7.15 -3.80 8.16
N CYS A 31 7.46 -2.69 8.82
CA CYS A 31 6.91 -1.36 8.57
C CYS A 31 7.97 -0.29 8.91
N ALA A 32 8.03 0.79 8.14
CA ALA A 32 8.88 1.95 8.40
C ALA A 32 8.08 3.24 8.23
N ILE A 33 8.24 4.17 9.19
CA ILE A 33 7.66 5.50 9.14
C ILE A 33 8.80 6.50 8.99
N LEU A 34 8.70 7.38 8.00
CA LEU A 34 9.70 8.42 7.75
C LEU A 34 9.39 9.67 8.58
N PRO A 35 10.38 10.37 9.17
CA PRO A 35 10.14 11.59 9.94
C PRO A 35 9.48 12.72 9.14
N ASP A 36 9.68 12.74 7.83
CA ASP A 36 9.18 13.72 6.87
C ASP A 36 7.99 13.21 6.05
N ALA A 37 7.36 12.11 6.48
CA ALA A 37 6.15 11.62 5.85
C ALA A 37 5.04 12.70 5.86
N PRO A 38 4.24 12.82 4.77
CA PRO A 38 3.08 13.71 4.75
C PRO A 38 2.10 13.41 5.88
N PRO A 39 1.28 14.40 6.30
CA PRO A 39 0.24 14.16 7.30
C PRO A 39 -0.83 13.21 6.75
N ALA A 40 -1.56 12.54 7.64
CA ALA A 40 -2.50 11.47 7.29
C ALA A 40 -3.59 11.92 6.28
N GLU A 41 -3.98 13.19 6.31
CA GLU A 41 -4.97 13.80 5.43
C GLU A 41 -4.52 13.87 3.96
N CYS A 42 -3.22 13.73 3.69
CA CYS A 42 -2.69 13.67 2.32
C CYS A 42 -2.90 12.31 1.66
N PHE A 43 -3.41 11.30 2.38
CA PHE A 43 -3.66 9.95 1.87
C PHE A 43 -5.17 9.71 1.73
N ASP A 44 -5.75 10.13 0.61
CA ASP A 44 -7.20 10.06 0.34
C ASP A 44 -7.59 8.94 -0.64
N PHE A 45 -6.61 8.21 -1.16
CA PHE A 45 -6.81 7.16 -2.16
C PHE A 45 -5.99 5.90 -1.87
N ILE A 46 -6.63 4.73 -1.99
CA ILE A 46 -6.01 3.42 -1.80
C ILE A 46 -5.97 2.69 -3.13
N ALA A 47 -4.75 2.47 -3.64
CA ALA A 47 -4.48 1.61 -4.78
C ALA A 47 -3.96 0.24 -4.29
N ILE A 48 -4.60 -0.84 -4.74
CA ILE A 48 -4.21 -2.21 -4.39
C ILE A 48 -3.46 -2.85 -5.55
N THR A 49 -2.31 -3.45 -5.24
CA THR A 49 -1.50 -4.24 -6.16
C THR A 49 -1.08 -5.57 -5.51
N GLY A 50 -0.68 -6.54 -6.34
CA GLY A 50 -0.07 -7.80 -5.91
C GLY A 50 -0.98 -9.04 -5.94
N PRO A 51 -0.39 -10.23 -5.74
CA PRO A 51 -1.07 -11.52 -5.94
C PRO A 51 -2.12 -11.84 -4.88
N GLN A 52 -2.02 -11.25 -3.68
CA GLN A 52 -2.90 -11.50 -2.53
C GLN A 52 -3.99 -10.42 -2.37
N ARG A 53 -4.30 -9.68 -3.44
CA ARG A 53 -5.26 -8.55 -3.46
C ARG A 53 -6.66 -8.84 -2.92
N HIS A 54 -7.11 -10.09 -2.94
CA HIS A 54 -8.41 -10.49 -2.38
C HIS A 54 -8.52 -10.19 -0.87
N LYS A 55 -7.40 -10.09 -0.15
CA LYS A 55 -7.38 -9.69 1.25
C LYS A 55 -7.81 -8.23 1.47
N ALA A 56 -7.74 -7.42 0.41
CA ALA A 56 -8.10 -6.00 0.38
C ALA A 56 -9.36 -5.74 -0.44
N GLU A 57 -10.21 -6.76 -0.60
CA GLU A 57 -11.52 -6.60 -1.25
C GLU A 57 -12.31 -5.47 -0.56
N ASP A 58 -12.91 -4.62 -1.40
CA ASP A 58 -13.66 -3.42 -1.01
C ASP A 58 -12.89 -2.37 -0.18
N LEU A 59 -11.56 -2.46 -0.09
CA LEU A 59 -10.72 -1.43 0.57
C LEU A 59 -10.19 -0.35 -0.38
N GLY A 60 -10.20 -0.58 -1.69
CA GLY A 60 -9.63 0.36 -2.64
C GLY A 60 -9.73 -0.06 -4.09
N TYR A 61 -9.07 0.72 -4.95
CA TYR A 61 -9.04 0.46 -6.39
C TYR A 61 -7.98 -0.59 -6.73
N PHE A 62 -8.40 -1.64 -7.45
CA PHE A 62 -7.46 -2.62 -7.98
C PHE A 62 -6.72 -2.03 -9.18
N ALA A 63 -5.41 -1.81 -9.04
CA ALA A 63 -4.56 -1.25 -10.08
C ALA A 63 -4.27 -2.28 -11.18
N VAL A 64 -5.16 -2.38 -12.17
CA VAL A 64 -5.09 -3.37 -13.27
C VAL A 64 -4.80 -2.70 -14.63
N PRO A 65 -3.60 -2.13 -14.85
CA PRO A 65 -3.27 -1.47 -16.10
C PRO A 65 -3.29 -2.49 -17.25
N TYR A 66 -4.04 -2.17 -18.32
CA TYR A 66 -4.18 -3.02 -19.51
C TYR A 66 -4.61 -4.47 -19.22
N GLY A 67 -5.31 -4.69 -18.10
CA GLY A 67 -5.81 -6.03 -17.74
C GLY A 67 -4.88 -6.88 -16.88
N ASP A 68 -3.66 -6.41 -16.56
CA ASP A 68 -2.73 -7.15 -15.70
C ASP A 68 -2.17 -6.29 -14.55
N MET A 69 -2.62 -6.62 -13.33
CA MET A 69 -2.16 -5.96 -12.11
C MET A 69 -0.67 -6.14 -11.85
N MET A 70 -0.09 -7.28 -12.24
CA MET A 70 1.32 -7.56 -11.97
C MET A 70 2.27 -6.67 -12.79
N LEU A 71 1.75 -5.95 -13.80
CA LEU A 71 2.49 -4.96 -14.57
C LEU A 71 2.45 -3.54 -13.98
N SER A 72 1.63 -3.30 -12.94
CA SER A 72 1.50 -1.98 -12.31
C SER A 72 2.85 -1.39 -11.86
N GLY A 73 3.70 -2.20 -11.21
CA GLY A 73 5.04 -1.77 -10.82
C GLY A 73 5.93 -1.42 -12.02
N SER A 74 5.98 -2.29 -13.04
CA SER A 74 6.81 -2.07 -14.23
C SER A 74 6.39 -0.83 -15.02
N PHE A 75 5.07 -0.63 -15.21
CA PHE A 75 4.57 0.58 -15.86
C PHE A 75 4.86 1.84 -15.04
N GLY A 76 4.72 1.78 -13.71
CA GLY A 76 5.05 2.88 -12.82
C GLY A 76 6.51 3.34 -12.94
N LEU A 77 7.46 2.38 -12.98
CA LEU A 77 8.88 2.70 -13.16
C LEU A 77 9.16 3.38 -14.52
N VAL A 78 8.56 2.88 -15.61
CA VAL A 78 8.73 3.49 -16.94
C VAL A 78 8.11 4.89 -16.98
N ALA A 79 6.93 5.09 -16.37
CA ALA A 79 6.28 6.39 -16.30
C ALA A 79 7.12 7.41 -15.50
N ALA A 80 7.61 7.01 -14.32
CA ALA A 80 8.47 7.85 -13.49
C ALA A 80 9.74 8.28 -14.23
N VAL A 81 10.42 7.35 -14.92
CA VAL A 81 11.61 7.70 -15.72
C VAL A 81 11.26 8.71 -16.82
N LYS A 82 10.11 8.61 -17.47
CA LYS A 82 9.71 9.58 -18.51
C LYS A 82 9.35 10.97 -17.98
N GLU A 83 8.86 11.06 -16.74
CA GLU A 83 8.43 12.32 -16.13
C GLU A 83 9.58 13.09 -15.49
N TYR A 84 10.57 12.38 -14.94
CA TYR A 84 11.68 12.95 -14.18
C TYR A 84 13.05 12.87 -14.90
N GLN A 85 13.06 12.53 -16.19
CA GLN A 85 14.22 12.70 -17.09
C GLN A 85 14.18 14.05 -17.80
#